data_AF-A0A392RPP1-F1
#
_entry.id   AF-A0A392RPP1-F1
#
_cell.length_a   1.000
_cell.length_b   1.000
_cell.length_c   1.000
_cell.angle_alpha   90.00
_cell.angle_beta   90.00
_cell.angle_gamma   90.00
#
_symmetry.space_group_name_H-M   'P 1'
#
loop_
_entity.id
_entity.type
_entity.pdbx_description
1 polymer ?
#
loop_
_entity_poly.entity_id
_entity_poly.type
_entity_poly.pdbx_seq_one_letter_code
_entity_poly.pdbx_strand_id
1 'polypeptide(L)'
;MPSSRPSSDLILHRLSSSDYEIKLKAIREVKNQIIGNRTKKLSYIKLGAVPAVADSLAKANADSDFGSNLIVQSAAVLGSFACGVDQGVRAVLDAGAFPNLIRLLS
;
A
#
# COMPACT_ATOMS: atom_id res chain seq x y z
N MET A 1 5.77 30.03 0.63
CA MET A 1 5.87 28.90 -0.31
C MET A 1 5.08 27.70 0.22
N PRO A 2 3.84 27.46 -0.23
CA PRO A 2 3.23 26.13 -0.11
C PRO A 2 2.78 25.66 -1.51
N SER A 3 3.03 24.45 -1.98
CA SER A 3 2.38 23.24 -1.47
C SER A 3 2.78 22.05 -2.36
N SER A 4 3.51 21.09 -1.82
CA SER A 4 3.62 19.74 -2.40
C SER A 4 2.54 18.79 -1.87
N ARG A 5 1.56 19.31 -1.11
CA ARG A 5 0.47 18.57 -0.46
C ARG A 5 -0.63 17.98 -1.36
N PRO A 6 -1.06 18.57 -2.50
CA PRO A 6 -2.29 18.10 -3.15
C PRO A 6 -2.17 16.69 -3.76
N SER A 7 -0.97 16.27 -4.18
CA SER A 7 -0.78 14.98 -4.85
C SER A 7 -0.85 13.79 -3.91
N SER A 8 -0.34 13.92 -2.68
CA SER A 8 -0.28 12.82 -1.73
C SER A 8 -1.63 12.55 -1.07
N ASP A 9 -2.39 13.60 -0.76
CA ASP A 9 -3.76 13.49 -0.22
C ASP A 9 -4.70 12.86 -1.28
N LEU A 10 -4.51 13.20 -2.55
CA LEU A 10 -5.22 12.58 -3.67
C LEU A 10 -4.89 11.08 -3.81
N ILE A 11 -3.63 10.69 -3.60
CA ILE A 11 -3.24 9.28 -3.63
C ILE A 11 -3.90 8.49 -2.51
N LEU A 12 -3.95 9.02 -1.28
CA LEU A 12 -4.64 8.35 -0.17
C LEU A 12 -6.12 8.16 -0.46
N HIS A 13 -6.80 9.20 -0.97
CA HIS A 13 -8.21 9.12 -1.36
C HIS A 13 -8.44 8.02 -2.40
N ARG A 14 -7.52 7.89 -3.37
CA ARG A 14 -7.58 6.84 -4.40
C ARG A 14 -7.29 5.45 -3.84
N LEU A 15 -6.41 5.31 -2.83
CA LEU A 15 -6.17 4.04 -2.12
C LEU A 15 -7.43 3.57 -1.37
N SER A 16 -8.21 4.51 -0.82
CA SER A 16 -9.48 4.21 -0.14
C SER A 16 -10.69 4.08 -1.07
N SER A 17 -10.51 4.21 -2.37
CA SER A 17 -11.60 4.15 -3.35
C SER A 17 -12.34 2.81 -3.31
N SER A 18 -13.66 2.82 -3.53
CA SER A 18 -14.43 1.60 -3.78
C SER A 18 -14.19 1.06 -5.20
N ASP A 19 -13.81 1.95 -6.13
CA ASP A 19 -13.44 1.59 -7.49
C ASP A 19 -12.09 0.87 -7.51
N TYR A 20 -12.13 -0.37 -8.02
CA TYR A 20 -10.98 -1.26 -8.10
C TYR A 20 -9.86 -0.71 -8.99
N GLU A 21 -10.18 -0.15 -10.16
CA GLU A 21 -9.19 0.35 -11.12
C GLU A 21 -8.47 1.57 -10.56
N ILE A 22 -9.22 2.48 -9.92
CA ILE A 22 -8.67 3.66 -9.25
C ILE A 22 -7.70 3.24 -8.15
N LYS A 23 -8.11 2.27 -7.33
CA LYS A 23 -7.32 1.73 -6.22
C LYS A 23 -6.06 1.03 -6.72
N LEU A 24 -6.16 0.14 -7.70
CA LEU A 24 -5.02 -0.58 -8.26
C LEU A 24 -4.00 0.38 -8.86
N LYS A 25 -4.47 1.40 -9.60
CA LYS A 25 -3.60 2.43 -10.17
C LYS A 25 -2.89 3.23 -9.06
N ALA A 26 -3.58 3.54 -7.97
CA ALA A 26 -2.97 4.23 -6.83
C ALA A 26 -1.92 3.37 -6.12
N ILE A 27 -2.18 2.08 -5.91
CA ILE A 27 -1.21 1.14 -5.32
C ILE A 27 0.05 1.04 -6.18
N ARG A 28 -0.11 0.91 -7.51
CA ARG A 28 1.03 0.90 -8.46
C ARG A 28 1.81 2.21 -8.42
N GLU A 29 1.13 3.34 -8.33
CA GLU A 29 1.76 4.66 -8.24
C GLU A 29 2.57 4.80 -6.94
N VAL A 30 2.00 4.42 -5.79
CA VAL A 30 2.71 4.39 -4.50
C VAL A 30 3.96 3.52 -4.60
N LYS A 31 3.85 2.30 -5.15
CA LYS A 31 4.99 1.40 -5.36
C LYS A 31 6.13 2.10 -6.10
N ASN A 32 5.81 2.71 -7.23
CA ASN A 32 6.78 3.36 -8.10
C ASN A 32 7.43 4.58 -7.42
N GLN A 33 6.74 5.21 -6.47
CA GLN A 33 7.27 6.35 -5.73
C GLN A 33 8.16 5.98 -4.54
N ILE A 34 8.00 4.80 -3.93
CA ILE A 34 8.73 4.42 -2.71
C ILE A 34 9.94 3.50 -2.95
N ILE A 35 10.03 2.83 -4.11
CA ILE A 35 11.19 2.00 -4.46
C ILE A 35 12.44 2.88 -4.56
N GLY A 36 13.48 2.49 -3.83
CA GLY A 36 14.75 3.23 -3.79
C GLY A 36 14.69 4.61 -3.14
N ASN A 37 13.52 5.07 -2.67
CA ASN A 37 13.33 6.41 -2.12
C ASN A 37 12.86 6.37 -0.66
N ARG A 38 13.83 6.43 0.27
CA ARG A 38 13.56 6.39 1.72
C ARG A 38 12.67 7.55 2.19
N THR A 39 12.89 8.76 1.70
CA THR A 39 12.12 9.95 2.10
C THR A 39 10.65 9.81 1.73
N LYS A 40 10.35 9.41 0.48
CA LYS A 40 8.98 9.18 0.04
C LYS A 40 8.33 8.03 0.81
N LYS A 41 9.07 6.94 1.06
CA LYS A 41 8.59 5.82 1.86
C LYS A 41 8.10 6.26 3.24
N LEU A 42 8.93 7.02 3.98
CA LEU A 42 8.56 7.57 5.29
C LEU A 42 7.38 8.54 5.21
N SER A 43 7.32 9.36 4.15
CA SER A 43 6.18 10.27 3.94
C SER A 43 4.87 9.51 3.77
N TYR A 44 4.84 8.47 2.93
CA TYR A 44 3.64 7.65 2.71
C TYR A 44 3.25 6.83 3.95
N ILE A 45 4.22 6.40 4.76
CA ILE A 45 3.93 5.77 6.06
C ILE A 45 3.19 6.74 6.97
N LYS A 46 3.70 7.98 7.13
CA LYS A 46 3.08 9.01 7.97
C LYS A 46 1.68 9.42 7.48
N LEU A 47 1.47 9.33 6.18
CA LEU A 47 0.19 9.62 5.53
C LEU A 47 -0.85 8.49 5.69
N GLY A 48 -0.48 7.33 6.25
CA GLY A 48 -1.42 6.22 6.41
C GLY A 48 -1.62 5.37 5.15
N ALA A 49 -0.67 5.39 4.21
CA ALA A 49 -0.74 4.52 3.03
C ALA A 49 -0.65 3.03 3.40
N VAL A 50 0.13 2.69 4.44
CA VAL A 50 0.32 1.30 4.87
C VAL A 50 -1.00 0.64 5.32
N PRO A 51 -1.78 1.21 6.26
CA PRO A 51 -3.06 0.63 6.64
C PRO A 51 -4.07 0.57 5.48
N ALA A 52 -4.09 1.56 4.57
CA ALA A 52 -4.97 1.53 3.40
C ALA A 52 -4.63 0.37 2.43
N VAL A 53 -3.34 0.09 2.22
CA VAL A 53 -2.88 -1.04 1.38
C VAL A 53 -3.14 -2.37 2.10
N ALA A 54 -2.94 -2.44 3.42
CA ALA A 54 -3.23 -3.64 4.20
C ALA A 54 -4.73 -4.01 4.19
N ASP A 55 -5.61 -3.02 4.31
CA ASP A 55 -7.06 -3.20 4.19
C ASP A 55 -7.44 -3.69 2.78
N SER A 56 -6.79 -3.16 1.75
CA SER A 56 -6.98 -3.59 0.36
C SER A 56 -6.57 -5.06 0.16
N LEU A 57 -5.45 -5.48 0.77
CA LEU A 57 -5.01 -6.89 0.77
C LEU A 57 -6.03 -7.79 1.48
N ALA A 58 -6.55 -7.36 2.64
CA ALA A 58 -7.46 -8.16 3.45
C ALA A 58 -8.84 -8.37 2.78
N LYS A 59 -9.32 -7.37 2.03
CA LYS A 59 -10.63 -7.39 1.36
C LYS A 59 -10.59 -7.96 -0.07
N ALA A 60 -9.42 -8.16 -0.64
CA ALA A 60 -9.30 -8.64 -2.01
C ALA A 60 -9.80 -10.10 -2.13
N ASN A 61 -10.59 -10.37 -3.18
CA ASN A 61 -11.10 -11.71 -3.47
C ASN A 61 -10.18 -12.45 -4.45
N ALA A 62 -9.50 -13.50 -3.98
CA ALA A 62 -8.57 -14.29 -4.78
C ALA A 62 -9.23 -14.98 -5.99
N ASP A 63 -10.54 -15.26 -5.93
CA ASP A 63 -11.28 -15.96 -7.00
C ASP A 63 -11.59 -15.07 -8.22
N SER A 64 -11.21 -13.79 -8.18
CA SER A 64 -11.41 -12.84 -9.27
C SER A 64 -10.08 -12.38 -9.86
N ASP A 65 -10.00 -12.23 -11.19
CA ASP A 65 -8.80 -11.72 -11.89
C ASP A 65 -8.35 -10.34 -11.36
N PHE A 66 -9.33 -9.52 -10.98
CA PHE A 66 -9.08 -8.24 -10.34
C PHE A 66 -8.51 -8.46 -8.92
N GLY A 67 -9.18 -9.24 -8.07
CA GLY A 67 -8.68 -9.43 -6.70
C GLY A 67 -7.30 -10.09 -6.63
N SER A 68 -6.96 -11.01 -7.55
CA SER A 68 -5.60 -11.59 -7.62
C SER A 68 -4.53 -10.53 -7.93
N ASN A 69 -4.78 -9.65 -8.90
CA ASN A 69 -3.91 -8.53 -9.22
C ASN A 69 -3.73 -7.56 -8.03
N LEU A 70 -4.83 -7.27 -7.32
CA LEU A 70 -4.79 -6.41 -6.15
C LEU A 70 -4.02 -7.04 -5.00
N ILE A 71 -4.16 -8.35 -4.77
CA ILE A 71 -3.36 -9.10 -3.79
C ILE A 71 -1.88 -8.96 -4.11
N VAL A 72 -1.47 -9.28 -5.34
CA VAL A 72 -0.07 -9.25 -5.77
C VAL A 72 0.53 -7.85 -5.62
N GLN A 73 -0.18 -6.81 -6.09
CA GLN A 73 0.34 -5.44 -5.99
C GLN A 73 0.35 -4.93 -4.53
N SER A 74 -0.67 -5.26 -3.73
CA SER A 74 -0.72 -4.85 -2.32
C SER A 74 0.39 -5.52 -1.52
N ALA A 75 0.59 -6.83 -1.69
CA ALA A 75 1.68 -7.55 -1.05
C ALA A 75 3.06 -6.99 -1.45
N ALA A 76 3.27 -6.70 -2.74
CA ALA A 76 4.51 -6.09 -3.23
C ALA A 76 4.77 -4.70 -2.62
N VAL A 77 3.73 -3.87 -2.49
CA VAL A 77 3.84 -2.54 -1.86
C VAL A 77 4.14 -2.64 -0.37
N LEU A 78 3.48 -3.55 0.36
CA LEU A 78 3.76 -3.78 1.78
C LEU A 78 5.19 -4.28 2.00
N GLY A 79 5.67 -5.20 1.16
CA GLY A 79 7.07 -5.62 1.16
C GLY A 79 8.04 -4.47 0.88
N SER A 80 7.68 -3.58 -0.06
CA SER A 80 8.48 -2.38 -0.33
C SER A 80 8.51 -1.43 0.86
N PHE A 81 7.39 -1.23 1.57
CA PHE A 81 7.37 -0.44 2.81
C PHE A 81 8.25 -1.05 3.90
N ALA A 82 8.21 -2.36 4.10
CA ALA A 82 9.01 -3.05 5.10
C ALA A 82 10.52 -3.11 4.75
N CYS A 83 10.88 -3.01 3.47
CA CYS A 83 12.27 -3.17 3.05
C CYS A 83 13.15 -1.95 3.42
N GLY A 84 14.18 -2.18 4.25
CA GLY A 84 15.25 -1.22 4.55
C GLY A 84 14.88 -0.04 5.44
N VAL A 85 13.71 -0.08 6.11
CA VAL A 85 13.25 0.96 7.04
C VAL A 85 12.47 0.32 8.20
N ASP A 86 13.01 0.38 9.42
CA ASP A 86 12.37 -0.22 10.61
C ASP A 86 10.98 0.33 10.90
N GLN A 87 10.78 1.65 10.71
CA GLN A 87 9.46 2.27 10.81
C GLN A 87 8.47 1.68 9.82
N GLY A 88 8.93 1.25 8.64
CA GLY A 88 8.10 0.58 7.64
C GLY A 88 7.71 -0.82 8.08
N VAL A 89 8.65 -1.60 8.62
CA VAL A 89 8.36 -2.92 9.20
C VAL A 89 7.32 -2.79 10.30
N ARG A 90 7.53 -1.85 11.22
CA ARG A 90 6.60 -1.60 12.33
C ARG A 90 5.22 -1.19 11.84
N ALA A 91 5.14 -0.29 10.85
CA ALA A 91 3.87 0.14 10.28
C ALA A 91 3.10 -1.02 9.61
N VAL A 92 3.80 -1.92 8.91
CA VAL A 92 3.16 -3.10 8.28
C VAL A 92 2.65 -4.08 9.33
N LEU A 93 3.40 -4.26 10.43
CA LEU A 93 2.97 -5.07 11.56
C LEU A 93 1.74 -4.48 12.25
N ASP A 94 1.79 -3.19 12.61
CA ASP A 94 0.71 -2.49 13.30
C ASP A 94 -0.56 -2.38 12.44
N ALA A 95 -0.43 -2.40 11.10
CA ALA A 95 -1.56 -2.45 10.17
C ALA A 95 -2.21 -3.84 10.05
N GLY A 96 -1.70 -4.87 10.74
CA GLY A 96 -2.28 -6.22 10.71
C GLY A 96 -2.10 -6.96 9.38
N ALA A 97 -1.07 -6.61 8.59
CA ALA A 97 -0.86 -7.21 7.28
C ALA A 97 -0.31 -8.66 7.35
N PHE A 98 0.40 -9.02 8.42
CA PHE A 98 1.13 -10.30 8.52
C PHE A 98 0.23 -11.54 8.42
N PRO A 99 -0.89 -11.65 9.16
CA PRO A 99 -1.78 -12.81 9.03
C PRO A 99 -2.30 -13.00 7.60
N ASN A 100 -2.61 -11.90 6.91
CA ASN A 100 -3.06 -11.93 5.52
C ASN A 100 -1.94 -12.38 4.58
N LEU A 101 -0.72 -11.86 4.75
CA LEU A 101 0.44 -12.25 3.94
C LEU A 101 0.82 -13.72 4.14
N ILE A 102 0.80 -14.23 5.37
CA ILE A 102 1.12 -15.63 5.68
C ILE A 102 0.07 -16.57 5.07
N ARG A 103 -1.22 -16.21 5.16
CA ARG A 103 -2.32 -16.98 4.56
C ARG A 103 -2.16 -17.18 3.04
N LEU A 104 -1.53 -16.23 2.34
CA LEU A 104 -1.31 -16.33 0.89
C LEU A 104 -0.20 -17.30 0.49
N LEU A 105 0.55 -17.85 1.44
CA LEU A 105 1.63 -18.81 1.20
C LEU A 105 1.20 -20.27 1.40
N SER A 106 -0.05 -20.50 1.83
CA SER A 106 -0.64 -21.82 2.05
C SER A 106 -1.55 -22.20 0.88
#